data_AF-A0A418GNH0-F1
#
_entry.id   AF-A0A418GNH0-F1
#
_cell.length_a   1.000
_cell.length_b   1.000
_cell.length_c   1.000
_cell.angle_alpha   90.00
_cell.angle_beta   90.00
_cell.angle_gamma   90.00
#
_symmetry.space_group_name_H-M   'P 1'
#
loop_
_entity.id
_entity.type
_entity.pdbx_description
1 polymer ?
#
loop_
_entity_poly.entity_id
_entity_poly.type
_entity_poly.pdbx_seq_one_letter_code
_entity_poly.pdbx_strand_id
1 'polypeptide(L)'
;IYRRILDLIWETLTVKDAKVNFDSQLEKFEEAIPSADDFDLYGVYPAIDACVALSELVHSRLSGETLEHAVEVSKTSITTVAMLEMTQAGREMSDEELKENPAVEQEWDIQWEIFRLLAECEERDIELIKGLRADLREAGESNIGIIFQQ
;
A
#
# COMPACT_ATOMS: atom_id res chain seq x y z
N ILE A 1 5.50 -13.13 6.31
CA ILE A 1 6.54 -12.09 6.57
C ILE A 1 5.93 -10.71 6.43
N TYR A 2 5.28 -10.41 5.29
CA TYR A 2 4.54 -9.18 5.01
C TYR A 2 3.80 -8.56 6.22
N ARG A 3 2.77 -9.26 6.75
CA ARG A 3 1.93 -8.78 7.87
C ARG A 3 2.76 -8.33 9.08
N ARG A 4 3.81 -9.09 9.42
CA ARG A 4 4.68 -8.80 10.55
C ARG A 4 5.43 -7.48 10.36
N ILE A 5 5.96 -7.24 9.16
CA ILE A 5 6.68 -5.99 8.85
C ILE A 5 5.72 -4.80 8.89
N LEU A 6 4.54 -4.95 8.28
CA LEU A 6 3.51 -3.92 8.33
C LEU A 6 3.10 -3.59 9.77
N ASP A 7 2.92 -4.61 10.63
CA ASP A 7 2.58 -4.41 12.03
C ASP A 7 3.71 -3.72 12.83
N LEU A 8 4.97 -4.03 12.53
CA LEU A 8 6.12 -3.31 13.11
C LEU A 8 6.10 -1.82 12.71
N ILE A 9 5.75 -1.50 11.46
CA ILE A 9 5.65 -0.10 11.03
C ILE A 9 4.53 0.63 11.79
N TRP A 10 3.35 0.00 11.94
CA TRP A 10 2.29 0.55 12.79
C TRP A 10 2.71 0.74 14.25
N GLU A 11 3.53 -0.16 14.79
CA GLU A 11 4.09 -0.02 16.13
C GLU A 11 4.99 1.21 16.23
N THR A 12 5.87 1.47 15.24
CA THR A 12 6.69 2.70 15.23
C THR A 12 5.86 3.98 15.18
N LEU A 13 4.67 3.92 14.57
CA LEU A 13 3.72 5.03 14.49
C LEU A 13 2.91 5.26 15.77
N THR A 14 2.92 4.33 16.74
CA THR A 14 2.11 4.45 17.96
C THR A 14 2.92 4.36 19.25
N VAL A 15 4.11 3.78 19.22
CA VAL A 15 4.98 3.56 20.39
C VAL A 15 6.21 4.47 20.30
N LYS A 16 6.42 5.30 21.33
CA LYS A 16 7.41 6.39 21.37
C LYS A 16 8.88 5.92 21.26
N ASP A 17 9.18 4.67 21.60
CA ASP A 17 10.54 4.13 21.66
C ASP A 17 10.70 2.78 20.92
N ALA A 18 9.80 2.46 19.98
CA ALA A 18 9.91 1.24 19.20
C ALA A 18 11.17 1.27 18.34
N LYS A 19 12.11 0.36 18.65
CA LYS A 19 13.35 0.16 17.88
C LYS A 19 13.20 -1.08 17.02
N VAL A 20 13.04 -0.86 15.73
CA VAL A 20 12.94 -1.93 14.73
C VAL A 20 14.19 -1.87 13.84
N ASN A 21 14.86 -3.01 13.68
CA ASN A 21 15.96 -3.13 12.71
C ASN A 21 15.34 -3.38 11.33
N PHE A 22 15.03 -2.29 10.62
CA PHE A 22 14.40 -2.35 9.31
C PHE A 22 15.33 -2.92 8.23
N ASP A 23 16.65 -2.72 8.32
CA ASP A 23 17.61 -3.30 7.37
C ASP A 23 17.48 -4.83 7.32
N SER A 24 17.49 -5.50 8.48
CA SER A 24 17.35 -6.96 8.55
C SER A 24 15.94 -7.44 8.22
N GLN A 25 14.91 -6.60 8.40
CA GLN A 25 13.56 -6.97 7.94
C GLN A 25 13.46 -6.88 6.42
N LEU A 26 14.07 -5.88 5.80
CA LEU A 26 14.05 -5.65 4.36
C LEU A 26 14.77 -6.79 3.62
N GLU A 27 15.99 -7.15 4.04
CA GLU A 27 16.76 -8.25 3.43
C GLU A 27 15.95 -9.56 3.36
N LYS A 28 15.31 -9.93 4.48
CA LYS A 28 14.44 -11.12 4.54
C LYS A 28 13.15 -10.98 3.75
N PHE A 29 12.71 -9.76 3.52
CA PHE A 29 11.48 -9.48 2.81
C PHE A 29 11.66 -9.54 1.30
N GLU A 30 12.77 -9.00 0.79
CA GLU A 30 13.15 -9.06 -0.62
C GLU A 30 13.25 -10.51 -1.11
N GLU A 31 13.82 -11.41 -0.30
CA GLU A 31 13.85 -12.85 -0.61
C GLU A 31 12.45 -13.51 -0.69
N ALA A 32 11.43 -12.89 -0.09
CA ALA A 32 10.06 -13.40 -0.06
C ALA A 32 9.16 -12.77 -1.14
N ILE A 33 9.68 -11.82 -1.94
CA ILE A 33 8.94 -11.23 -3.06
C ILE A 33 8.78 -12.30 -4.16
N PRO A 34 7.56 -12.56 -4.65
CA PRO A 34 7.35 -13.56 -5.68
C PRO A 34 7.93 -13.10 -7.03
N SER A 35 8.43 -14.04 -7.83
CA SER A 35 8.78 -13.80 -9.22
C SER A 35 7.57 -14.02 -10.12
N ALA A 36 7.32 -13.13 -11.08
CA ALA A 36 6.24 -13.32 -12.05
C ALA A 36 6.42 -14.59 -12.91
N ASP A 37 7.68 -14.99 -13.17
CA ASP A 37 8.00 -16.16 -13.99
C ASP A 37 7.62 -17.50 -13.31
N ASP A 38 7.40 -17.49 -11.99
CA ASP A 38 7.07 -18.69 -11.22
C ASP A 38 5.55 -18.98 -11.18
N PHE A 39 4.72 -18.11 -11.75
CA PHE A 39 3.25 -18.21 -11.65
C PHE A 39 2.56 -17.91 -12.98
N ASP A 40 1.63 -18.78 -13.37
CA ASP A 40 0.77 -18.57 -14.55
C ASP A 40 -0.45 -17.67 -14.27
N LEU A 41 -0.66 -17.30 -13.02
CA LEU A 41 -1.84 -16.55 -12.56
C LEU A 41 -1.53 -15.06 -12.48
N TYR A 42 -2.40 -14.22 -13.06
CA TYR A 42 -2.27 -12.76 -12.98
C TYR A 42 -2.17 -12.22 -11.55
N GLY A 43 -2.75 -12.92 -10.57
CA GLY A 43 -2.69 -12.54 -9.15
C GLY A 43 -1.28 -12.38 -8.59
N VAL A 44 -0.24 -12.87 -9.28
CA VAL A 44 1.15 -12.60 -8.92
C VAL A 44 1.51 -11.11 -9.03
N TYR A 45 0.98 -10.37 -10.01
CA TYR A 45 1.34 -8.95 -10.20
C TYR A 45 0.86 -8.06 -9.06
N PRO A 46 -0.43 -8.10 -8.62
CA PRO A 46 -0.84 -7.36 -7.44
C PRO A 46 -0.13 -7.79 -6.15
N ALA A 47 0.29 -9.06 -6.06
CA ALA A 47 1.08 -9.54 -4.93
C ALA A 47 2.50 -8.95 -4.92
N ILE A 48 3.13 -8.82 -6.09
CA ILE A 48 4.40 -8.11 -6.27
C ILE A 48 4.24 -6.63 -5.91
N ASP A 49 3.22 -5.96 -6.45
CA ASP A 49 2.97 -4.54 -6.19
C ASP A 49 2.77 -4.25 -4.70
N ALA A 50 1.99 -5.09 -4.01
CA ALA A 50 1.82 -4.98 -2.56
C ALA A 50 3.16 -5.11 -1.82
N CYS A 51 4.05 -6.00 -2.29
CA CYS A 51 5.39 -6.15 -1.73
C CYS A 51 6.28 -4.95 -2.02
N VAL A 52 6.29 -4.44 -3.25
CA VAL A 52 7.05 -3.24 -3.63
C VAL A 52 6.61 -2.04 -2.78
N ALA A 53 5.32 -1.82 -2.61
CA ALA A 53 4.80 -0.75 -1.77
C ALA A 53 5.25 -0.87 -0.30
N LEU A 54 5.32 -2.10 0.25
CA LEU A 54 5.83 -2.31 1.60
C LEU A 54 7.34 -2.08 1.67
N SER A 55 8.12 -2.45 0.65
CA SER A 55 9.55 -2.15 0.57
C SER A 55 9.80 -0.65 0.54
N GLU A 56 9.05 0.11 -0.25
CA GLU A 56 9.14 1.57 -0.28
C GLU A 56 8.85 2.20 1.08
N LEU A 57 7.82 1.70 1.78
CA LEU A 57 7.51 2.15 3.13
C LEU A 57 8.64 1.82 4.13
N VAL A 58 9.33 0.69 3.97
CA VAL A 58 10.50 0.35 4.78
C VAL A 58 11.69 1.23 4.44
N HIS A 59 11.95 1.50 3.16
CA HIS A 59 13.00 2.42 2.71
C HIS A 59 12.80 3.82 3.28
N SER A 60 11.55 4.31 3.35
CA SER A 60 11.22 5.58 3.99
C SER A 60 11.69 5.67 5.46
N ARG A 61 11.76 4.54 6.17
CA ARG A 61 12.26 4.48 7.56
C ARG A 61 13.77 4.46 7.63
N LEU A 62 14.43 3.93 6.61
CA LEU A 62 15.88 3.83 6.52
C LEU A 62 16.50 5.15 6.04
N SER A 63 15.92 5.78 5.02
CA SER A 63 16.37 7.05 4.45
C SER A 63 15.97 8.25 5.30
N GLY A 64 14.82 8.17 5.99
CA GLY A 64 14.20 9.31 6.68
C GLY A 64 13.42 10.25 5.73
N GLU A 65 13.48 10.00 4.43
CA GLU A 65 12.66 10.65 3.43
C GLU A 65 11.28 9.99 3.46
N THR A 66 10.22 10.74 3.69
CA THR A 66 8.87 10.17 3.85
C THR A 66 7.94 10.54 2.71
N LEU A 67 8.05 11.77 2.20
CA LEU A 67 7.20 12.28 1.14
C LEU A 67 7.42 11.53 -0.18
N GLU A 68 8.66 11.34 -0.60
CA GLU A 68 9.00 10.68 -1.87
C GLU A 68 8.48 9.24 -1.90
N HIS A 69 8.80 8.45 -0.88
CA HIS A 69 8.30 7.08 -0.76
C HIS A 69 6.76 7.01 -0.63
N ALA A 70 6.12 7.97 0.04
CA ALA A 70 4.65 8.01 0.12
C ALA A 70 4.01 8.26 -1.26
N VAL A 71 4.62 9.12 -2.08
CA VAL A 71 4.19 9.36 -3.46
C VAL A 71 4.37 8.11 -4.32
N GLU A 72 5.48 7.38 -4.18
CA GLU A 72 5.69 6.13 -4.91
C GLU A 72 4.69 5.04 -4.50
N VAL A 73 4.41 4.87 -3.20
CA VAL A 73 3.37 3.94 -2.71
C VAL A 73 1.98 4.30 -3.30
N SER A 74 1.63 5.58 -3.32
CA SER A 74 0.38 6.08 -3.92
C SER A 74 0.29 5.72 -5.41
N LYS A 75 1.38 5.93 -6.17
CA LYS A 75 1.46 5.58 -7.59
C LYS A 75 1.38 4.08 -7.83
N THR A 76 2.07 3.27 -7.02
CA THR A 76 1.99 1.81 -7.12
C THR A 76 0.55 1.36 -6.92
N SER A 77 -0.13 1.87 -5.88
CA SER A 77 -1.51 1.47 -5.58
C SER A 77 -2.47 1.78 -6.74
N ILE A 78 -2.43 2.99 -7.32
CA ILE A 78 -3.30 3.33 -8.46
C ILE A 78 -2.92 2.56 -9.74
N THR A 79 -1.63 2.28 -9.94
CA THR A 79 -1.14 1.48 -11.07
C THR A 79 -1.66 0.05 -11.00
N THR A 80 -1.68 -0.57 -9.82
CA THR A 80 -2.22 -1.92 -9.63
C THR A 80 -3.69 -1.99 -10.06
N VAL A 81 -4.50 -1.00 -9.68
CA VAL A 81 -5.92 -0.91 -10.07
C VAL A 81 -6.06 -0.74 -11.58
N ALA A 82 -5.35 0.24 -12.16
CA ALA A 82 -5.41 0.51 -13.61
C ALA A 82 -4.98 -0.71 -14.44
N MET A 83 -3.91 -1.40 -14.03
CA MET A 83 -3.42 -2.60 -14.73
C MET A 83 -4.41 -3.76 -14.65
N LEU A 84 -5.10 -3.93 -13.52
CA LEU A 84 -6.15 -4.94 -13.39
C LEU A 84 -7.31 -4.63 -14.33
N GLU A 85 -7.78 -3.38 -14.38
CA GLU A 85 -8.87 -2.94 -15.25
C GLU A 85 -8.54 -3.17 -16.74
N MET A 86 -7.34 -2.80 -17.18
CA MET A 86 -6.87 -3.08 -18.54
C MET A 86 -6.80 -4.58 -18.83
N THR A 87 -6.32 -5.37 -17.87
CA THR A 87 -6.22 -6.82 -18.00
C THR A 87 -7.61 -7.46 -18.13
N GLN A 88 -8.57 -7.04 -17.31
CA GLN A 88 -9.95 -7.53 -17.38
C GLN A 88 -10.64 -7.11 -18.68
N ALA A 89 -10.39 -5.90 -19.17
CA ALA A 89 -10.90 -5.42 -20.44
C ALA A 89 -10.21 -6.06 -21.67
N GLY A 90 -9.07 -6.72 -21.48
CA GLY A 90 -8.28 -7.33 -22.55
C GLY A 90 -7.70 -6.30 -23.53
N ARG A 91 -7.53 -5.05 -23.11
CA ARG A 91 -6.99 -3.96 -23.92
C ARG A 91 -6.32 -2.90 -23.06
N GLU A 92 -5.42 -2.14 -23.69
CA GLU A 92 -4.92 -0.90 -23.11
C GLU A 92 -6.04 0.15 -23.05
N MET A 93 -5.99 1.00 -22.02
CA MET A 93 -6.85 2.16 -21.85
C MET A 93 -5.99 3.43 -21.83
N SER A 94 -6.49 4.53 -22.37
CA SER A 94 -5.81 5.83 -22.24
C SER A 94 -5.93 6.39 -20.82
N ASP A 95 -5.09 7.37 -20.48
CA ASP A 95 -5.19 8.10 -19.21
C ASP A 95 -6.56 8.78 -19.01
N GLU A 96 -7.21 9.20 -20.10
CA GLU A 96 -8.54 9.82 -20.06
C GLU A 96 -9.61 8.76 -19.73
N GLU A 97 -9.53 7.57 -20.34
CA GLU A 97 -10.42 6.46 -20.04
C GLU A 97 -10.24 5.96 -18.60
N LEU A 98 -8.99 5.84 -18.13
CA LEU A 98 -8.70 5.41 -16.76
C LEU A 98 -9.22 6.42 -15.73
N LYS A 99 -9.13 7.72 -16.00
CA LYS A 99 -9.66 8.75 -15.09
C LYS A 99 -11.16 8.68 -14.88
N GLU A 100 -11.90 8.14 -15.86
CA GLU A 100 -13.33 7.91 -15.78
C GLU A 100 -13.68 6.47 -15.34
N ASN A 101 -12.67 5.62 -15.09
CA ASN A 101 -12.90 4.26 -14.63
C ASN A 101 -13.34 4.25 -13.15
N PRO A 102 -14.47 3.59 -12.79
CA PRO A 102 -14.98 3.60 -11.42
C PRO A 102 -14.00 3.06 -10.36
N ALA A 103 -13.21 2.04 -10.68
CA ALA A 103 -12.24 1.47 -9.73
C ALA A 103 -11.07 2.43 -9.47
N VAL A 104 -10.62 3.12 -10.52
CA VAL A 104 -9.56 4.14 -10.43
C VAL A 104 -10.06 5.37 -9.67
N GLU A 105 -11.29 5.82 -9.92
CA GLU A 105 -11.93 6.91 -9.17
C GLU A 105 -12.04 6.56 -7.67
N GLN A 106 -12.52 5.34 -7.36
CA GLN A 106 -12.63 4.87 -5.98
C GLN A 106 -11.28 4.84 -5.25
N GLU A 107 -10.22 4.36 -5.91
CA GLU A 107 -8.88 4.35 -5.32
C GLU A 107 -8.37 5.77 -5.06
N TRP A 108 -8.63 6.72 -5.97
CA TRP A 108 -8.30 8.13 -5.74
C TRP A 108 -9.07 8.73 -4.57
N ASP A 109 -10.37 8.44 -4.48
CA ASP A 109 -11.21 8.95 -3.40
C ASP A 109 -10.73 8.48 -2.04
N ILE A 110 -10.38 7.19 -1.90
CA ILE A 110 -9.84 6.63 -0.65
C ILE A 110 -8.49 7.27 -0.30
N GLN A 111 -7.57 7.37 -1.27
CA GLN A 111 -6.27 8.02 -1.03
C GLN A 111 -6.42 9.48 -0.62
N TRP A 112 -7.36 10.20 -1.24
CA TRP A 112 -7.64 11.60 -0.93
C TRP A 112 -8.28 11.76 0.44
N GLU A 113 -9.21 10.90 0.83
CA GLU A 113 -9.84 10.88 2.15
C GLU A 113 -8.78 10.70 3.25
N ILE A 114 -7.90 9.69 3.11
CA ILE A 114 -6.81 9.44 4.05
C ILE A 114 -5.87 10.66 4.12
N PHE A 115 -5.47 11.20 2.97
CA PHE A 115 -4.58 12.36 2.91
C PHE A 115 -5.19 13.58 3.61
N ARG A 116 -6.46 13.89 3.35
CA ARG A 116 -7.14 15.04 3.97
C ARG A 116 -7.21 14.91 5.48
N LEU A 117 -7.61 13.74 5.98
CA LEU A 117 -7.68 13.49 7.42
C LEU A 117 -6.32 13.72 8.10
N LEU A 118 -5.22 13.29 7.47
CA LEU A 118 -3.87 13.49 7.98
C LEU A 118 -3.38 14.94 7.82
N ALA A 119 -3.74 15.61 6.73
CA ALA A 119 -3.31 16.99 6.44
C ALA A 119 -4.00 18.03 7.35
N GLU A 120 -5.18 17.71 7.89
CA GLU A 120 -5.88 18.54 8.87
C GLU A 120 -5.27 18.46 10.28
N CYS A 121 -4.38 17.50 10.54
CA CYS A 121 -3.70 17.38 11.83
C CYS A 121 -2.55 18.38 11.96
N GLU A 122 -2.57 19.17 13.04
CA GLU A 122 -1.46 20.08 13.38
C GLU A 122 -0.24 19.31 13.94
N GLU A 123 -0.49 18.17 14.58
CA GLU A 123 0.54 17.30 15.15
C GLU A 123 0.19 15.82 15.02
N ARG A 124 1.16 14.94 15.33
CA ARG A 124 0.97 13.48 15.27
C ARG A 124 -0.11 13.04 16.26
N ASP A 125 -1.26 12.63 15.74
CA ASP A 125 -2.37 12.09 16.51
C ASP A 125 -2.35 10.55 16.53
N ILE A 126 -2.06 9.97 17.70
CA ILE A 126 -1.99 8.52 17.89
C ILE A 126 -3.38 7.86 17.80
N GLU A 127 -4.42 8.53 18.26
CA GLU A 127 -5.77 7.97 18.25
C GLU A 127 -6.34 7.96 16.84
N LEU A 128 -6.07 9.00 16.04
CA LEU A 128 -6.38 8.98 14.61
C LEU A 128 -5.67 7.85 13.87
N ILE A 129 -4.36 7.67 14.09
CA ILE A 129 -3.57 6.58 13.47
C ILE A 129 -4.17 5.20 13.80
N LYS A 130 -4.57 4.98 15.06
CA LYS A 130 -5.21 3.72 15.47
C LYS A 130 -6.60 3.56 14.86
N GLY A 131 -7.39 4.63 14.78
CA GLY A 131 -8.71 4.66 14.16
C GLY A 131 -8.62 4.26 12.68
N LEU A 132 -7.80 4.97 11.90
CA LEU A 132 -7.55 4.65 10.49
C LEU A 132 -7.13 3.19 10.29
N ARG A 133 -6.23 2.67 11.13
CA ARG A 133 -5.81 1.26 11.06
C ARG A 133 -6.96 0.30 11.35
N ALA A 134 -7.84 0.63 12.29
CA ALA A 134 -8.99 -0.19 12.64
C ALA A 134 -10.01 -0.20 11.50
N ASP A 135 -10.35 0.97 10.96
CA ASP A 135 -11.31 1.12 9.86
C ASP A 135 -10.86 0.34 8.61
N LEU A 136 -9.58 0.48 8.22
CA LEU A 136 -9.01 -0.26 7.09
C LEU A 136 -8.99 -1.79 7.34
N ARG A 137 -8.81 -2.23 8.59
CA ARG A 137 -8.85 -3.65 8.93
C ARG A 137 -10.28 -4.20 8.96
N GLU A 138 -11.25 -3.41 9.41
CA GLU A 138 -12.65 -3.79 9.46
C GLU A 138 -13.25 -3.92 8.05
N ALA A 139 -12.89 -3.01 7.14
CA ALA A 139 -13.24 -3.12 5.73
C ALA A 139 -12.71 -4.43 5.11
N GLY A 140 -11.45 -4.78 5.41
CA GLY A 140 -10.88 -6.08 5.03
C GLY A 140 -10.76 -6.31 3.51
N GLU A 141 -10.86 -5.24 2.73
CA GLU A 141 -10.86 -5.24 1.27
C GLU A 141 -9.60 -4.55 0.74
N SER A 142 -8.98 -5.11 -0.30
CA SER A 142 -7.87 -4.46 -1.00
C SER A 142 -8.35 -3.41 -1.99
N ASN A 143 -7.43 -2.57 -2.49
CA ASN A 143 -7.67 -1.61 -3.58
C ASN A 143 -8.23 -2.25 -4.87
N ILE A 144 -8.09 -3.57 -5.04
CA ILE A 144 -8.62 -4.33 -6.17
C ILE A 144 -9.78 -5.28 -5.78
N GLY A 145 -10.45 -5.03 -4.65
CA GLY A 145 -11.66 -5.75 -4.25
C GLY A 145 -11.43 -7.16 -3.70
N ILE A 146 -10.18 -7.52 -3.34
CA ILE A 146 -9.91 -8.82 -2.71
C ILE A 146 -10.24 -8.71 -1.22
N ILE A 147 -11.24 -9.48 -0.79
CA ILE A 147 -11.61 -9.59 0.61
C ILE A 147 -10.77 -10.66 1.29
N PHE A 148 -10.04 -10.28 2.33
CA PHE A 148 -9.33 -11.22 3.19
C PHE A 148 -10.14 -11.46 4.46
N GLN A 149 -10.56 -12.71 4.68
CA GLN A 149 -10.98 -13.12 6.03
C GLN A 149 -9.71 -13.23 6.89
N GLN A 150 -9.41 -12.17 7.64
CA GLN A 150 -8.36 -12.14 8.66
C GLN A 150 -8.91 -12.54 10.03
#